data_AF-A0A7T8HGQ2-F1
#
_entry.id   AF-A0A7T8HGQ2-F1
#
_cell.length_a   1.000
_cell.length_b   1.000
_cell.length_c   1.000
_cell.angle_alpha   90.00
_cell.angle_beta   90.00
_cell.angle_gamma   90.00
#
_symmetry.space_group_name_H-M   'P 1'
#
loop_
_entity.id
_entity.type
_entity.pdbx_description
1 polymer ?
#
loop_
_entity_poly.entity_id
_entity_poly.type
_entity_poly.pdbx_seq_one_letter_code
_entity_poly.pdbx_strand_id
1 'polypeptide(L)'
;MRKIKGDYDSLPTWLLCNRGVVPDFVVKDPKVMPVWEITGAEFSKAESHTASGISIRFPRVTKQRKDKNWETATNLIELIELYKASKERVDFQVDFKEEENQEDSEQEDNISED
;
A
#
# COMPACT_ATOMS: atom_id res chain seq x y z
N MET A 1 28.21 0.46 6.18
CA MET A 1 27.48 0.04 4.96
C MET A 1 28.49 -0.29 3.85
N ARG A 2 28.08 -0.98 2.79
CA ARG A 2 28.87 -1.33 1.60
C ARG A 2 28.16 -0.76 0.37
N LYS A 3 28.90 -0.12 -0.54
CA LYS A 3 28.36 0.40 -1.80
C LYS A 3 28.36 -0.73 -2.85
N ILE A 4 27.22 -0.94 -3.52
CA ILE A 4 27.04 -1.92 -4.61
C ILE A 4 26.56 -1.27 -5.93
N LYS A 5 26.21 0.03 -5.93
CA LYS A 5 25.85 0.78 -7.15
C LYS A 5 24.73 0.14 -8.00
N GLY A 6 23.72 -0.44 -7.35
CA GLY A 6 22.62 -1.11 -8.06
C GLY A 6 23.00 -2.45 -8.71
N ASP A 7 24.20 -3.00 -8.42
CA ASP A 7 24.62 -4.30 -8.93
C ASP A 7 23.91 -5.45 -8.21
N TYR A 8 23.08 -6.17 -8.95
CA TYR A 8 22.30 -7.30 -8.45
C TYR A 8 23.18 -8.47 -8.01
N ASP A 9 24.26 -8.76 -8.74
CA ASP A 9 25.10 -9.93 -8.47
C ASP A 9 25.97 -9.70 -7.22
N SER A 10 26.11 -8.43 -6.82
CA SER A 10 26.73 -8.03 -5.56
C SER A 10 25.79 -8.13 -4.35
N LEU A 11 24.52 -8.52 -4.48
CA LEU A 11 23.59 -8.60 -3.35
C LEU A 11 23.98 -9.70 -2.34
N PRO A 12 23.90 -9.43 -1.03
CA PRO A 12 24.10 -10.47 -0.04
C PRO A 12 22.92 -11.45 -0.04
N THR A 13 23.18 -12.72 0.27
CA THR A 13 22.19 -13.80 0.22
C THR A 13 20.99 -13.61 1.16
N TRP A 14 21.13 -12.79 2.20
CA TRP A 14 20.05 -12.48 3.13
C TRP A 14 19.08 -11.39 2.61
N LEU A 15 19.41 -10.68 1.53
CA LEU A 15 18.55 -9.63 0.95
C LEU A 15 17.95 -10.11 -0.37
N LEU A 16 16.65 -10.42 -0.35
CA LEU A 16 15.89 -10.81 -1.54
C LEU A 16 15.14 -9.60 -2.12
N CYS A 17 15.54 -9.12 -3.29
CA CYS A 17 14.85 -8.05 -4.02
C CYS A 17 14.86 -8.31 -5.53
N ASN A 18 13.97 -7.65 -6.27
CA ASN A 18 13.94 -7.74 -7.74
C ASN A 18 14.98 -6.79 -8.36
N ARG A 19 15.41 -7.08 -9.61
CA ARG A 19 16.44 -6.30 -10.33
C ARG A 19 16.10 -4.80 -10.49
N GLY A 20 14.82 -4.45 -10.56
CA GLY A 20 14.38 -3.06 -10.71
C GLY A 20 14.47 -2.21 -9.43
N VAL A 21 14.76 -2.82 -8.28
CA VAL A 21 14.76 -2.14 -6.96
C VAL A 21 16.06 -2.38 -6.17
N VAL A 22 17.15 -2.71 -6.86
CA VAL A 22 18.45 -2.95 -6.23
C VAL A 22 18.99 -1.62 -5.67
N PRO A 23 19.37 -1.56 -4.38
CA PRO A 23 19.88 -0.34 -3.78
C PRO A 23 21.34 -0.06 -4.14
N ASP A 24 21.78 1.20 -4.01
CA ASP A 24 23.19 1.56 -4.16
C ASP A 24 24.06 1.16 -2.98
N PHE A 25 23.48 1.08 -1.79
CA PHE A 25 24.17 0.77 -0.54
C PHE A 25 23.41 -0.30 0.23
N VAL A 26 24.16 -1.25 0.78
CA VAL A 26 23.62 -2.33 1.62
C VAL A 26 24.37 -2.34 2.95
N VAL A 27 23.67 -2.64 4.03
CA VAL A 27 24.27 -2.75 5.36
C VAL A 27 25.20 -3.97 5.41
N LYS A 28 26.17 -3.98 6.32
CA LYS A 28 27.07 -5.15 6.47
C LYS A 28 26.38 -6.28 7.22
N ASP A 29 25.74 -5.95 8.33
CA ASP A 29 24.99 -6.88 9.17
C ASP A 29 23.57 -6.32 9.39
N PRO A 30 22.51 -7.00 8.92
CA PRO A 30 21.13 -6.56 9.14
C PRO A 30 20.71 -6.66 10.60
N LYS A 31 21.38 -7.48 11.43
CA LYS A 31 20.98 -7.75 12.82
C LYS A 31 21.23 -6.57 13.76
N VAL A 32 22.14 -5.67 13.40
CA VAL A 32 22.45 -4.45 14.18
C VAL A 32 21.66 -3.23 13.71
N MET A 33 20.80 -3.38 12.70
CA MET A 33 20.07 -2.27 12.13
C MET A 33 18.83 -1.91 12.96
N PRO A 34 18.45 -0.62 12.98
CA PRO A 34 17.23 -0.20 13.66
C PRO A 34 15.97 -0.66 12.94
N VAL A 35 14.92 -0.90 13.71
CA VAL A 35 13.57 -1.14 13.17
C VAL A 35 12.83 0.18 13.07
N TRP A 36 12.20 0.42 11.91
CA TRP A 36 11.41 1.61 11.66
C TRP A 36 9.93 1.26 11.56
N GLU A 37 9.09 2.06 12.20
CA GLU A 37 7.66 2.01 12.00
C GLU A 37 7.29 2.78 10.73
N ILE A 38 6.61 2.09 9.82
CA ILE A 38 6.12 2.66 8.57
C ILE A 38 4.61 2.74 8.62
N THR A 39 4.06 3.91 8.30
CA THR A 39 2.61 4.12 8.14
C THR A 39 2.32 4.52 6.70
N GLY A 40 1.22 4.03 6.15
CA GLY A 40 0.71 4.43 4.84
C GLY A 40 -0.81 4.46 4.85
N ALA A 41 -1.39 4.90 3.72
CA ALA A 41 -2.84 5.00 3.59
C ALA A 41 -3.51 3.63 3.45
N GLU A 42 -2.89 2.73 2.68
CA GLU A 42 -3.42 1.39 2.41
C GLU A 42 -2.31 0.44 1.97
N PHE A 43 -2.61 -0.86 2.01
CA PHE A 43 -1.82 -1.85 1.31
C PHE A 43 -2.35 -2.08 -0.12
N SER A 44 -1.43 -2.28 -1.06
CA SER A 44 -1.70 -2.61 -2.46
C SER A 44 -0.85 -3.80 -2.91
N LYS A 45 -1.09 -4.30 -4.14
CA LYS A 45 -0.25 -5.32 -4.78
C LYS A 45 0.65 -4.69 -5.84
N ALA A 46 1.92 -5.09 -5.87
CA ALA A 46 2.90 -4.72 -6.88
C ALA A 46 3.88 -5.87 -7.12
N GLU A 47 4.13 -6.20 -8.38
CA GLU A 47 5.02 -7.30 -8.80
C GLU A 47 6.50 -7.04 -8.46
N SER A 48 6.86 -5.77 -8.25
CA SER A 48 8.23 -5.35 -7.95
C SER A 48 8.71 -5.78 -6.56
N HIS A 49 7.82 -6.18 -5.64
CA HIS A 49 8.19 -6.53 -4.27
C HIS A 49 8.12 -8.03 -3.99
N THR A 50 9.12 -8.52 -3.26
CA THR A 50 9.29 -9.94 -2.90
C THR A 50 8.46 -10.35 -1.69
N ALA A 51 7.89 -9.38 -0.96
CA ALA A 51 7.05 -9.59 0.22
C ALA A 51 5.60 -9.98 -0.16
N SER A 52 5.42 -11.12 -0.83
CA SER A 52 4.12 -11.54 -1.39
C SER A 52 3.51 -10.51 -2.36
N GLY A 53 4.35 -9.68 -2.99
CA GLY A 53 3.90 -8.55 -3.81
C GLY A 53 3.13 -7.48 -3.04
N ILE A 54 3.19 -7.45 -1.70
CA ILE A 54 2.50 -6.42 -0.90
C ILE A 54 3.33 -5.13 -0.93
N SER A 55 2.68 -4.02 -1.24
CA SER A 55 3.24 -2.67 -1.17
C SER A 55 2.39 -1.80 -0.24
N ILE A 56 2.95 -0.67 0.18
CA ILE A 56 2.28 0.31 1.03
C ILE A 56 2.12 1.60 0.21
N ARG A 57 0.89 2.11 0.10
CA ARG A 57 0.61 3.37 -0.59
C ARG A 57 0.88 4.56 0.33
N PHE A 58 1.63 5.53 -0.20
CA PHE A 58 2.06 6.74 0.53
C PHE A 58 2.81 6.42 1.84
N PRO A 59 3.86 5.59 1.80
CA PRO A 59 4.58 5.18 2.98
C PRO A 59 5.34 6.37 3.59
N ARG A 60 5.32 6.48 4.92
CA ARG A 60 6.07 7.46 5.70
C ARG A 60 6.71 6.76 6.89
N VAL A 61 7.91 7.22 7.26
CA VAL A 61 8.56 6.80 8.50
C VAL A 61 7.89 7.55 9.65
N THR A 62 7.31 6.81 10.58
CA THR A 62 6.60 7.38 11.74
C THR A 62 7.54 7.54 12.92
N LYS A 63 8.28 6.48 13.27
CA LYS A 63 9.27 6.51 14.36
C LYS A 63 10.28 5.37 14.25
N GLN A 64 11.44 5.55 14.87
CA GLN A 64 12.35 4.44 15.15
C GLN A 64 11.82 3.64 16.36
N ARG A 65 11.68 2.32 16.21
CA ARG A 65 11.22 1.40 17.26
C ARG A 65 12.40 0.95 18.12
N LYS A 66 12.62 1.63 19.24
CA LYS A 66 13.67 1.27 20.22
C LYS A 66 13.33 -0.01 21.01
N ASP A 67 12.06 -0.40 21.01
CA ASP A 67 11.52 -1.59 21.65
C ASP A 67 11.60 -2.85 20.77
N LYS A 68 12.07 -2.71 19.52
CA LYS A 68 12.18 -3.80 18.55
C LYS A 68 13.60 -3.99 18.04
N ASN A 69 13.87 -5.19 17.55
CA ASN A 69 15.11 -5.62 16.92
C ASN A 69 14.80 -6.38 15.61
N TRP A 70 15.84 -6.87 14.94
CA TRP A 70 15.71 -7.57 13.66
C TRP A 70 14.82 -8.83 13.72
N GLU A 71 14.69 -9.49 14.88
CA GLU A 71 13.86 -10.70 15.07
C GLU A 71 12.39 -10.37 15.29
N THR A 72 12.11 -9.24 15.94
CA THR A 72 10.76 -8.78 16.33
C THR A 72 10.15 -7.78 15.34
N ALA A 73 10.88 -7.49 14.26
CA ALA A 73 10.37 -6.77 13.11
C ALA A 73 9.24 -7.57 12.44
N THR A 74 8.33 -6.88 11.75
CA THR A 74 7.18 -7.51 11.11
C THR A 74 7.64 -8.56 10.10
N ASN A 75 7.21 -9.80 10.29
CA ASN A 75 7.56 -10.90 9.41
C ASN A 75 6.55 -11.04 8.25
N LEU A 76 6.85 -11.92 7.29
CA LEU A 76 6.02 -12.09 6.09
C LEU A 76 4.60 -12.59 6.41
N ILE A 77 4.44 -13.47 7.39
CA ILE A 77 3.14 -14.03 7.76
C ILE A 77 2.27 -12.93 8.36
N GLU A 78 2.81 -12.19 9.32
CA GLU A 78 2.14 -11.03 9.92
C GLU A 78 1.76 -9.98 8.87
N LEU A 79 2.63 -9.71 7.90
CA LEU A 79 2.34 -8.76 6.82
C LEU A 79 1.17 -9.23 5.94
N ILE A 80 1.10 -10.53 5.65
CA ILE A 80 -0.02 -11.12 4.89
C ILE A 80 -1.32 -11.02 5.68
N GLU A 81 -1.29 -11.28 6.98
CA GLU A 81 -2.46 -11.14 7.86
C GLU A 81 -2.92 -9.69 7.96
N LEU A 82 -2.00 -8.74 8.10
CA LEU A 82 -2.29 -7.30 8.08
C LEU A 82 -2.93 -6.88 6.75
N TYR A 83 -2.43 -7.39 5.62
CA TYR A 83 -3.03 -7.14 4.31
C TYR A 83 -4.49 -7.62 4.25
N LYS A 84 -4.76 -8.87 4.66
CA LYS A 84 -6.12 -9.44 4.66
C LYS A 84 -7.05 -8.63 5.56
N ALA A 85 -6.64 -8.38 6.81
CA ALA A 85 -7.41 -7.62 7.78
C ALA A 85 -7.66 -6.15 7.33
N SER A 86 -6.79 -5.59 6.49
CA SER A 86 -7.01 -4.25 5.92
C SER A 86 -8.08 -4.22 4.84
N LYS A 87 -8.31 -5.32 4.13
CA LYS A 87 -9.32 -5.41 3.06
C LYS A 87 -10.70 -5.78 3.61
N GLU A 88 -10.77 -6.49 4.72
CA GLU A 88 -12.02 -6.84 5.40
C GLU A 88 -12.72 -5.64 6.06
N ARG A 89 -11.99 -4.54 6.34
CA ARG A 89 -12.54 -3.35 7.03
C ARG A 89 -12.99 -2.22 6.09
N VAL A 90 -13.12 -2.46 4.78
CA VAL A 90 -13.43 -1.42 3.76
C VAL A 90 -14.84 -1.59 3.16
N ASP A 91 -15.79 -2.18 3.87
CA ASP A 91 -17.22 -2.07 3.52
C ASP A 91 -17.83 -0.84 4.23
N PHE A 92 -17.57 0.35 3.70
CA PHE A 92 -18.49 1.47 3.91
C PHE A 92 -19.57 1.35 2.84
N GLN A 93 -20.80 1.01 3.26
CA GLN A 93 -21.99 1.19 2.43
C GLN A 93 -22.12 2.69 2.13
N VAL A 94 -21.64 3.12 0.97
CA VAL A 94 -21.94 4.44 0.43
C VAL A 94 -23.36 4.34 -0.12
N ASP A 95 -24.32 4.78 0.69
CA ASP A 95 -25.72 4.87 0.32
C ASP A 95 -25.87 6.02 -0.69
N PHE A 96 -25.75 5.71 -1.98
CA PHE A 96 -26.10 6.65 -3.05
C PHE A 96 -27.62 6.78 -3.05
N LYS A 97 -28.14 7.77 -2.34
CA LYS A 97 -29.50 8.24 -2.58
C LYS A 97 -29.51 8.96 -3.92
N GLU A 98 -29.97 8.27 -4.94
CA GLU A 98 -30.42 8.89 -6.18
C GLU A 98 -31.67 9.72 -5.83
N GLU A 99 -31.53 11.05 -5.86
CA GLU A 99 -32.70 11.94 -5.87
C GLU A 99 -33.33 11.83 -7.26
N GLU A 100 -34.41 11.04 -7.36
CA GLU A 100 -35.31 11.05 -8.52
C GLU A 100 -35.90 12.47 -8.64
N ASN A 101 -35.47 13.20 -9.67
CA ASN A 101 -36.12 14.43 -10.10
C ASN A 101 -37.54 14.09 -10.57
N GLN A 102 -38.53 14.63 -9.87
CA GLN A 102 -39.94 14.55 -10.21
C GLN A 102 -40.23 15.16 -11.58
N GLU A 103 -41.08 14.46 -12.32
CA GLU A 103 -41.69 14.81 -13.59
C GLU A 103 -42.35 16.20 -13.54
N ASP A 104 -41.99 17.08 -14.47
CA ASP A 104 -42.79 18.26 -14.77
C ASP A 104 -43.55 17.97 -16.08
N SER A 105 -44.85 17.71 -15.93
CA SER A 105 -45.78 17.49 -17.04
C SER A 105 -46.13 18.84 -17.67
N GLU A 106 -45.62 19.11 -18.87
CA GLU A 106 -46.09 20.24 -19.69
C GLU A 106 -47.49 19.90 -20.25
N GLN A 107 -48.47 20.69 -19.83
CA GLN A 107 -49.85 20.66 -20.30
C GLN A 107 -49.94 21.13 -21.75
N GLU A 108 -50.60 20.33 -22.60
CA GLU A 108 -51.05 20.73 -23.94
C GLU A 108 -52.19 21.76 -23.82
N ASP A 109 -51.86 23.05 -23.97
CA ASP A 109 -52.87 24.07 -24.24
C ASP A 109 -53.14 24.16 -25.75
N ASN A 110 -54.27 23.57 -26.14
CA ASN A 110 -54.94 23.79 -27.41
C ASN A 110 -55.33 25.28 -27.53
N ILE A 111 -54.80 25.97 -28.53
CA ILE A 111 -55.40 27.21 -29.04
C ILE A 111 -55.72 27.01 -30.53
N SER A 112 -57.01 26.79 -30.78
CA SER A 112 -57.67 27.01 -32.06
C SER A 112 -57.77 28.52 -32.33
N GLU A 113 -57.46 28.96 -33.54
CA GLU A 113 -58.00 30.20 -34.10
C GLU A 113 -57.98 30.12 -35.64
N ASP A 114 -58.96 30.81 -36.22
CA ASP A 114 -59.63 30.62 -37.51
C ASP A 114 -58.81 30.86 -38.80
#